data_AF-A0A6V7M379-F1
#
_entry.id   AF-A0A6V7M379-F1
#
_cell.length_a   1.000
_cell.length_b   1.000
_cell.length_c   1.000
_cell.angle_alpha   90.00
_cell.angle_beta   90.00
_cell.angle_gamma   90.00
#
_symmetry.space_group_name_H-M   'P 1'
#
loop_
_entity.id
_entity.type
_entity.pdbx_description
1 polymer ?
#
loop_
_entity_poly.entity_id
_entity_poly.type
_entity_poly.pdbx_seq_one_letter_code
_entity_poly.pdbx_strand_id
1 'polypeptide(L)' 'AHSSVEKAGLIGLVQMRYIESDENLSMRGDMLSSALERDRNAGLVPFF' A
#
# COMPACT_ATOMS: atom_id res chain seq x y z
N ALA A 1 -9.47 2.63 0.12
CA ALA A 1 -9.81 1.49 1.01
C ALA A 1 -10.57 2.00 2.23
N HIS A 2 -11.35 1.16 2.92
CA HIS A 2 -12.03 1.53 4.16
C HIS A 2 -11.12 1.34 5.38
N SER A 3 -11.50 1.90 6.54
CA SER A 3 -10.73 1.84 7.80
C SER A 3 -10.51 0.42 8.34
N SER A 4 -11.32 -0.55 7.90
CA SER A 4 -11.12 -1.96 8.24
C SER A 4 -9.77 -2.52 7.77
N VAL A 5 -9.22 -2.00 6.67
CA VAL A 5 -7.91 -2.43 6.14
C VAL A 5 -6.76 -1.92 7.03
N GLU A 6 -6.85 -0.68 7.51
CA GLU A 6 -5.91 -0.12 8.48
C GLU A 6 -5.94 -0.91 9.79
N LYS A 7 -7.14 -1.22 10.28
CA LYS A 7 -7.32 -2.03 11.49
C LYS A 7 -6.73 -3.43 11.34
N ALA A 8 -6.87 -4.05 10.17
CA ALA A 8 -6.24 -5.34 9.89
C ALA A 8 -4.70 -5.25 9.94
N GLY A 9 -4.13 -4.18 9.37
CA GLY A 9 -2.70 -3.91 9.44
C GLY A 9 -2.19 -3.75 10.86
N LEU A 10 -2.92 -2.98 11.69
CA LEU A 10 -2.61 -2.77 13.10
C LEU A 10 -2.60 -4.09 13.89
N ILE A 11 -3.64 -4.92 13.74
CA ILE A 11 -3.74 -6.22 14.44
C ILE A 11 -2.60 -7.16 14.02
N GLY A 12 -2.25 -7.17 12.74
CA GLY A 12 -1.16 -7.99 12.21
C GLY A 12 0.24 -7.47 12.54
N LEU A 13 0.36 -6.28 13.15
CA LEU A 13 1.63 -5.57 13.34
C LEU A 13 2.41 -5.42 12.03
N VAL A 14 1.71 -5.23 10.91
CA VAL A 14 2.30 -5.06 9.59
C VAL A 14 2.28 -3.59 9.18
N GLN A 15 3.35 -3.15 8.54
CA GLN A 15 3.44 -1.79 8.03
C GLN A 15 2.49 -1.63 6.83
N MET A 16 1.55 -0.68 6.95
CA MET A 16 0.60 -0.36 5.89
C MET A 16 1.08 0.85 5.07
N ARG A 17 0.91 0.78 3.75
CA ARG A 17 1.14 1.90 2.84
C ARG A 17 -0.14 2.27 2.11
N TYR A 18 -0.50 3.54 2.15
CA TYR A 18 -1.57 4.09 1.33
C TYR A 18 -1.04 4.48 -0.05
N ILE A 19 -1.78 4.10 -1.09
CA ILE A 19 -1.51 4.47 -2.48
C ILE A 19 -2.54 5.53 -2.88
N GLU A 20 -2.07 6.66 -3.41
CA GLU A 20 -2.95 7.71 -3.91
C GLU A 20 -3.77 7.22 -5.10
N SER A 21 -5.04 7.61 -5.12
CA SER A 21 -5.94 7.33 -6.24
C SER A 21 -5.81 8.37 -7.35
N ASP A 22 -6.20 7.98 -8.55
CA ASP A 22 -6.35 8.93 -9.66
C ASP A 22 -7.61 9.82 -9.52
N GLU A 23 -7.87 10.64 -10.55
CA GLU A 23 -9.03 11.54 -10.63
C GLU A 23 -10.39 10.81 -10.57
N ASN A 24 -10.42 9.51 -10.90
CA ASN A 24 -11.61 8.67 -10.81
C ASN A 24 -11.67 7.89 -9.48
N LEU A 25 -10.92 8.33 -8.47
CA LEU A 25 -10.85 7.71 -7.15
C LEU A 25 -10.47 6.22 -7.21
N SER A 26 -9.68 5.84 -8.23
CA SER A 26 -9.25 4.47 -8.49
C SER A 26 -7.75 4.31 -8.27
N MET A 27 -7.36 3.23 -7.61
CA MET A 27 -5.95 2.85 -7.53
C MET A 27 -5.46 2.38 -8.90
N ARG A 28 -4.26 2.79 -9.30
CA ARG A 28 -3.65 2.44 -10.58
C ARG A 28 -2.36 1.64 -10.41
N GLY A 29 -2.06 0.81 -11.41
CA GLY A 29 -0.96 -0.15 -11.35
C GLY A 29 0.42 0.50 -11.38
N ASP A 30 0.57 1.63 -12.07
CA ASP A 30 1.79 2.43 -12.13
C ASP A 30 2.18 3.01 -10.75
N MET A 31 1.22 3.58 -10.03
CA MET A 31 1.41 4.09 -8.68
C MET A 31 1.73 2.98 -7.68
N LEU A 32 1.06 1.84 -7.82
CA LEU A 32 1.34 0.65 -7.02
C LEU A 32 2.76 0.13 -7.29
N SER A 33 3.14 -0.08 -8.55
CA SER A 33 4.49 -0.55 -8.93
C SER A 33 5.59 0.35 -8.38
N SER A 34 5.41 1.67 -8.50
CA SER A 34 6.37 2.66 -7.98
C SER A 34 6.50 2.62 -6.45
N ALA A 35 5.44 2.27 -5.73
CA ALA A 35 5.49 2.07 -4.27
C ALA A 35 6.20 0.76 -3.91
N LEU A 36 5.89 -0.33 -4.62
CA LEU A 36 6.53 -1.63 -4.41
C LEU A 36 8.05 -1.56 -4.66
N GLU A 37 8.49 -0.87 -5.70
CA GLU A 37 9.92 -0.65 -6.00
C GLU A 37 10.62 0.13 -4.88
N ARG A 38 10.00 1.22 -4.40
CA ARG A 38 10.54 2.00 -3.28
C ARG A 38 10.67 1.18 -2.00
N ASP A 39 9.65 0.39 -1.67
CA ASP A 39 9.66 -0.45 -0.48
C ASP A 39 10.71 -1.57 -0.59
N ARG A 40 10.82 -2.22 -1.75
CA ARG A 40 11.90 -3.20 -2.03
C ARG A 40 13.29 -2.58 -1.90
N ASN A 41 13.48 -1.38 -2.44
CA ASN A 41 14.75 -0.64 -2.35
C ASN A 41 15.09 -0.22 -0.91
N ALA A 42 14.07 -0.03 -0.07
CA ALA A 42 14.23 0.22 1.36
C ALA A 42 14.44 -1.07 2.19
N GLY A 43 14.53 -2.24 1.55
CA GLY A 43 14.71 -3.53 2.22
C GLY A 43 13.43 -4.11 2.81
N LEU A 44 12.26 -3.56 2.48
CA LEU A 44 10.97 -4.09 2.89
C LEU A 44 10.51 -5.19 1.92
N VAL A 45 9.64 -6.08 2.41
CA VAL A 45 9.07 -7.18 1.63
C VAL A 45 7.56 -6.94 1.46
N PRO A 46 7.10 -6.48 0.29
CA PRO A 46 5.67 -6.39 0.00
C PRO A 46 5.04 -7.77 -0.10
N PHE A 47 3.91 -7.99 0.59
CA PHE A 47 3.27 -9.30 0.67
C PHE A 47 1.74 -9.26 0.47
N PHE A 48 1.14 -8.06 0.47
CA PHE A 48 -0.28 -7.80 0.20
C PHE A 48 -0.46 -6.45 -0.49
#